data_AF-A0A3Q8UW71-F1
#
_entry.id   AF-A0A3Q8UW71-F1
#
_cell.length_a   1.000
_cell.length_b   1.000
_cell.length_c   1.000
_cell.angle_alpha   90.00
_cell.angle_beta   90.00
_cell.angle_gamma   90.00
#
_symmetry.space_group_name_H-M   'P 1'
#
loop_
_entity.id
_entity.type
_entity.pdbx_description
1 polymer ?
#
loop_
_entity_poly.entity_id
_entity_poly.type
_entity_poly.pdbx_seq_one_letter_code
_entity_poly.pdbx_strand_id
1 'polypeptide(L)'
;MIADVRAATARDGWAGVGAALARAGETIAALPPPDARTAAQRTRAAGVQDEARALRTAFLDTHVDAVYDRLTDGRTTPLRLADLVSAAAVAYPGLVPTAGQLAAERTRVQAGKEGHEIDQGIFLRAVLASPVAGAHLLDAMLRPTPRALELLPRFTETGLVETRSVRLERRDGAAHLTMHRDDCLNAEDEQQVDDMETAVDLALLDPGVRVAVLRGGEMTHPRYCGKRVFSAGINLKSLHAGEISLVGFLLRRELGYIHKIVRGVRGVGGAPWHSRTVEKPWIAAVDTFAIGGGMQLLLVCDHVLAASDAYVSLPAAREGIVPGAGNFRLGRHTGPRISRQVILQDRRLPVTDPDARLVLDEVVEPAAMDDAIAAAVDRLGGPAVVPNRHMLNVAEEPPDEFRRYMAEFALQQALRIHGADVVGKVGRFTQRSA
;
A
#
# COMPACT_ATOMS: atom_id res chain seq x y z
N MET A 1 -11.23 34.46 8.81
CA MET A 1 -10.43 35.18 9.83
C MET A 1 -9.40 34.27 10.52
N ILE A 2 -9.79 33.27 11.34
CA ILE A 2 -8.80 32.38 12.01
C ILE A 2 -8.04 31.48 11.03
N ALA A 3 -8.73 30.92 10.02
CA ALA A 3 -8.08 30.12 8.97
C ALA A 3 -7.11 30.96 8.12
N ASP A 4 -7.48 32.19 7.79
CA ASP A 4 -6.63 33.13 7.03
C ASP A 4 -5.38 33.55 7.82
N VAL A 5 -5.52 33.76 9.14
CA VAL A 5 -4.38 34.05 10.03
C VAL A 5 -3.44 32.85 10.13
N ARG A 6 -3.96 31.62 10.28
CA ARG A 6 -3.13 30.40 10.27
C ARG A 6 -2.41 30.20 8.94
N ALA A 7 -3.09 30.40 7.81
CA ALA A 7 -2.49 30.32 6.48
C ALA A 7 -1.42 31.39 6.25
N ALA A 8 -1.59 32.60 6.79
CA ALA A 8 -0.56 33.65 6.76
C ALA A 8 0.67 33.25 7.61
N THR A 9 0.47 32.80 8.85
CA THR A 9 1.60 32.37 9.71
C THR A 9 2.41 31.20 9.16
N ALA A 10 1.79 30.26 8.44
CA ALA A 10 2.51 29.19 7.77
C ALA A 10 3.31 29.69 6.55
N ARG A 11 2.82 30.69 5.81
CA ARG A 11 3.57 31.33 4.71
C ARG A 11 4.76 32.12 5.25
N ASP A 12 4.56 32.84 6.35
CA ASP A 12 5.61 33.62 7.00
C ASP A 12 6.69 32.70 7.59
N GLY A 13 6.29 31.59 8.21
CA GLY A 13 7.20 30.54 8.67
C GLY A 13 7.92 29.81 7.53
N TRP A 14 7.26 29.65 6.37
CA TRP A 14 7.85 28.97 5.21
C TRP A 14 8.97 29.77 4.54
N ALA A 15 8.91 31.11 4.49
CA ALA A 15 9.89 31.90 3.74
C ALA A 15 11.36 31.60 4.13
N GLY A 16 11.64 31.53 5.43
CA GLY A 16 12.97 31.19 5.94
C GLY A 16 13.36 29.73 5.68
N VAL A 17 12.44 28.80 5.92
CA VAL A 17 12.65 27.36 5.70
C VAL A 17 12.88 27.07 4.21
N GLY A 18 12.02 27.58 3.33
CA GLY A 18 12.13 27.42 1.89
C GLY A 18 13.45 27.95 1.34
N ALA A 19 13.91 29.12 1.81
CA ALA A 19 15.21 29.64 1.43
C ALA A 19 16.38 28.75 1.89
N ALA A 20 16.30 28.15 3.08
CA ALA A 20 17.30 27.21 3.57
C ALA A 20 17.31 25.90 2.76
N LEU A 21 16.13 25.35 2.45
CA LEU A 21 15.98 24.15 1.63
C LEU A 21 16.46 24.37 0.19
N ALA A 22 16.26 25.56 -0.38
CA ALA A 22 16.78 25.93 -1.70
C ALA A 22 18.33 25.88 -1.70
N ARG A 23 18.99 26.51 -0.71
CA ARG A 23 20.46 26.47 -0.58
C ARG A 23 21.00 25.05 -0.38
N ALA A 24 20.28 24.22 0.39
CA ALA A 24 20.62 22.82 0.55
C ALA A 24 20.54 22.07 -0.81
N GLY A 25 19.47 22.32 -1.58
CA GLY A 25 19.29 21.78 -2.93
C GLY A 25 20.41 22.19 -3.89
N GLU A 26 20.79 23.46 -3.91
CA GLU A 26 21.92 23.98 -4.71
C GLU A 26 23.23 23.29 -4.32
N THR A 27 23.46 23.09 -3.03
CA THR A 27 24.66 22.41 -2.52
C THR A 27 24.72 20.95 -2.98
N ILE A 28 23.60 20.23 -2.97
CA ILE A 28 23.53 18.84 -3.46
C ILE A 28 23.69 18.80 -4.98
N ALA A 29 23.05 19.71 -5.72
CA ALA A 29 23.13 19.79 -7.18
C ALA A 29 24.54 20.11 -7.69
N ALA A 30 25.36 20.82 -6.89
CA ALA A 30 26.75 21.11 -7.21
C ALA A 30 27.70 19.90 -7.01
N LEU A 31 27.25 18.82 -6.38
CA LEU A 31 28.04 17.59 -6.21
C LEU A 31 27.88 16.68 -7.44
N PRO A 32 28.87 15.81 -7.72
CA PRO A 32 28.70 14.73 -8.70
C PRO A 32 27.48 13.85 -8.36
N PRO A 33 26.96 13.09 -9.33
CA PRO A 33 25.96 12.05 -9.10
C PRO A 33 26.37 11.09 -7.96
N PRO A 34 25.42 10.50 -7.19
CA PRO A 34 25.71 9.70 -5.99
C PRO A 34 26.81 8.65 -6.12
N ASP A 35 26.82 7.95 -7.25
CA ASP A 35 27.76 6.89 -7.62
C ASP A 35 29.17 7.42 -7.93
N ALA A 36 29.31 8.69 -8.31
CA ALA A 36 30.58 9.33 -8.64
C ALA A 36 31.19 10.13 -7.47
N ARG A 37 30.52 10.21 -6.31
CA ARG A 37 31.00 11.00 -5.16
C ARG A 37 32.20 10.34 -4.47
N THR A 38 33.14 11.15 -4.00
CA THR A 38 34.18 10.72 -3.04
C THR A 38 33.58 10.51 -1.64
N ALA A 39 34.34 9.89 -0.73
CA ALA A 39 33.88 9.70 0.66
C ALA A 39 33.57 11.04 1.37
N ALA A 40 34.38 12.08 1.14
CA ALA A 40 34.16 13.41 1.68
C ALA A 40 32.89 14.06 1.09
N GLN A 41 32.66 13.91 -0.22
CA GLN A 41 31.45 14.41 -0.88
C GLN A 41 30.19 13.68 -0.41
N ARG A 42 30.25 12.36 -0.19
CA ARG A 42 29.13 11.59 0.39
C ARG A 42 28.81 12.07 1.81
N THR A 43 29.83 12.29 2.63
CA THR A 43 29.66 12.79 4.01
C THR A 43 29.02 14.18 4.00
N ARG A 44 29.49 15.08 3.12
CA ARG A 44 28.91 16.41 2.93
C ARG A 44 27.45 16.34 2.47
N ALA A 45 27.15 15.51 1.47
CA ALA A 45 25.78 15.32 0.98
C ALA A 45 24.86 14.82 2.10
N ALA A 46 25.30 13.82 2.87
CA ALA A 46 24.52 13.27 3.97
C ALA A 46 24.22 14.32 5.06
N GLY A 47 25.20 15.12 5.46
CA GLY A 47 25.00 16.21 6.44
C GLY A 47 24.00 17.26 5.96
N VAL A 48 24.13 17.73 4.71
CA VAL A 48 23.20 18.71 4.12
C VAL A 48 21.78 18.15 4.01
N GLN A 49 21.64 16.87 3.62
CA GLN A 49 20.33 16.22 3.54
C GLN A 49 19.69 16.03 4.93
N ASP A 50 20.48 15.68 5.94
CA ASP A 50 20.01 15.50 7.31
C ASP A 50 19.48 16.82 7.89
N GLU A 51 20.24 17.91 7.77
CA GLU A 51 19.81 19.25 8.17
C GLU A 51 18.53 19.68 7.44
N ALA A 52 18.45 19.45 6.12
CA ALA A 52 17.26 19.76 5.33
C ALA A 52 16.03 18.94 5.79
N ARG A 53 16.20 17.64 6.07
CA ARG A 53 15.11 16.77 6.56
C ARG A 53 14.67 17.15 7.98
N ALA A 54 15.59 17.56 8.84
CA ALA A 54 15.29 18.10 10.16
C ALA A 54 14.45 19.38 10.06
N LEU A 55 14.81 20.29 9.15
CA LEU A 55 14.03 21.52 8.89
C LEU A 55 12.62 21.21 8.37
N ARG A 56 12.47 20.25 7.43
CA ARG A 56 11.14 19.81 6.96
C ARG A 56 10.27 19.30 8.10
N THR A 57 10.85 18.47 8.97
CA THR A 57 10.15 17.90 10.12
C THR A 57 9.70 18.99 11.09
N ALA A 58 10.61 19.87 11.53
CA ALA A 58 10.31 20.96 12.45
C ALA A 58 9.23 21.92 11.91
N PHE A 59 9.28 22.24 10.61
CA PHE A 59 8.25 23.04 9.96
C PHE A 59 6.88 22.35 10.00
N LEU A 60 6.82 21.07 9.62
CA LEU A 60 5.57 20.33 9.55
C LEU A 60 4.95 20.05 10.93
N ASP A 61 5.77 19.82 11.96
CA ASP A 61 5.29 19.61 13.33
C ASP A 61 4.43 20.78 13.83
N THR A 62 4.69 22.00 13.35
CA THR A 62 3.94 23.20 13.73
C THR A 62 2.87 23.58 12.70
N HIS A 63 3.09 23.29 11.41
CA HIS A 63 2.32 23.91 10.33
C HIS A 63 1.54 22.93 9.44
N VAL A 64 1.57 21.62 9.69
CA VAL A 64 0.98 20.63 8.76
C VAL A 64 -0.49 20.87 8.43
N ASP A 65 -1.33 21.25 9.41
CA ASP A 65 -2.75 21.50 9.14
C ASP A 65 -2.96 22.72 8.24
N ALA A 66 -2.18 23.78 8.41
CA ALA A 66 -2.25 24.97 7.56
C ALA A 66 -1.71 24.69 6.15
N VAL A 67 -0.64 23.88 6.04
CA VAL A 67 -0.14 23.40 4.76
C VAL A 67 -1.23 22.60 4.05
N TYR A 68 -1.81 21.61 4.73
CA TYR A 68 -2.84 20.74 4.18
C TYR A 68 -4.11 21.50 3.78
N ASP A 69 -4.54 22.46 4.60
CA ASP A 69 -5.69 23.32 4.30
C ASP A 69 -5.46 24.13 3.03
N ARG A 70 -4.25 24.66 2.80
CA ARG A 70 -3.93 25.34 1.54
C ARG A 70 -3.99 24.39 0.35
N LEU A 71 -3.53 23.15 0.49
CA LEU A 71 -3.50 22.17 -0.60
C LEU A 71 -4.89 21.64 -0.95
N THR A 72 -5.80 21.61 0.02
CA THR A 72 -7.12 20.97 -0.11
C THR A 72 -8.29 21.96 -0.04
N ASP A 73 -8.01 23.26 -0.18
CA ASP A 73 -8.98 24.34 -0.05
C ASP A 73 -9.82 24.22 1.24
N GLY A 74 -9.13 24.15 2.37
CA GLY A 74 -9.74 23.98 3.69
C GLY A 74 -10.42 22.63 3.89
N ARG A 75 -9.87 21.54 3.32
CA ARG A 75 -10.45 20.18 3.34
C ARG A 75 -11.78 20.05 2.62
N THR A 76 -12.00 20.86 1.58
CA THR A 76 -13.17 20.75 0.70
C THR A 76 -12.85 19.98 -0.59
N THR A 77 -11.56 19.95 -0.97
CA THR A 77 -11.06 19.25 -2.15
C THR A 77 -10.27 18.00 -1.72
N PRO A 78 -10.84 16.79 -1.84
CA PRO A 78 -10.13 15.55 -1.52
C PRO A 78 -9.07 15.24 -2.57
N LEU A 79 -7.81 15.21 -2.14
CA LEU A 79 -6.66 14.82 -2.98
C LEU A 79 -6.18 13.43 -2.58
N ARG A 80 -5.96 12.56 -3.58
CA ARG A 80 -5.29 11.27 -3.36
C ARG A 80 -3.80 11.50 -3.11
N LEU A 81 -3.09 10.48 -2.61
CA LEU A 81 -1.68 10.60 -2.22
C LEU A 81 -0.80 11.27 -3.29
N ALA A 82 -0.87 10.79 -4.53
CA ALA A 82 -0.06 11.31 -5.64
C ALA A 82 -0.36 12.79 -5.96
N ASP A 83 -1.63 13.17 -5.94
CA ASP A 83 -2.06 14.55 -6.19
C ASP A 83 -1.66 15.47 -5.04
N LEU A 84 -1.77 14.98 -3.80
CA LEU A 84 -1.40 15.73 -2.61
C LEU A 84 0.10 16.04 -2.58
N VAL A 85 0.97 15.06 -2.82
CA VAL A 85 2.42 15.30 -2.86
C VAL A 85 2.82 16.18 -4.05
N SER A 86 2.13 16.05 -5.18
CA SER A 86 2.36 16.91 -6.35
C SER A 86 1.96 18.36 -6.07
N ALA A 87 0.80 18.58 -5.45
CA ALA A 87 0.35 19.90 -5.02
C ALA A 87 1.29 20.52 -3.97
N ALA A 88 1.78 19.71 -3.03
CA ALA A 88 2.76 20.13 -2.04
C ALA A 88 4.09 20.59 -2.68
N ALA A 89 4.58 19.86 -3.69
CA ALA A 89 5.81 20.21 -4.41
C ALA A 89 5.72 21.57 -5.10
N VAL A 90 4.53 21.92 -5.63
CA VAL A 90 4.28 23.21 -6.30
C VAL A 90 4.08 24.34 -5.29
N ALA A 91 3.24 24.13 -4.27
CA ALA A 91 2.89 25.18 -3.31
C ALA A 91 4.01 25.49 -2.31
N TYR A 92 4.88 24.51 -2.01
CA TYR A 92 5.98 24.60 -1.06
C TYR A 92 7.27 24.01 -1.67
N PRO A 93 7.93 24.71 -2.60
CA PRO A 93 9.12 24.20 -3.30
C PRO A 93 10.23 23.77 -2.35
N GLY A 94 10.64 22.51 -2.45
CA GLY A 94 11.65 21.91 -1.56
C GLY A 94 11.10 21.18 -0.34
N LEU A 95 9.80 21.31 -0.01
CA LEU A 95 9.16 20.53 1.06
C LEU A 95 9.14 19.04 0.73
N VAL A 96 8.76 18.73 -0.50
CA VAL A 96 8.76 17.40 -1.12
C VAL A 96 9.37 17.50 -2.52
N PRO A 97 9.89 16.41 -3.11
CA PRO A 97 10.47 16.45 -4.43
C PRO A 97 9.46 16.79 -5.52
N THR A 98 9.94 17.50 -6.53
CA THR A 98 9.21 17.76 -7.77
C THR A 98 9.08 16.50 -8.62
N ALA A 99 8.13 16.50 -9.55
CA ALA A 99 7.99 15.43 -10.54
C ALA A 99 9.28 15.22 -11.35
N GLY A 100 10.00 16.30 -11.69
CA GLY A 100 11.28 16.21 -12.40
C GLY A 100 12.38 15.53 -11.57
N GLN A 101 12.48 15.82 -10.27
CA GLN A 101 13.43 15.14 -9.38
C GLN A 101 13.11 13.66 -9.22
N LEU A 102 11.84 13.30 -9.06
CA LEU A 102 11.42 11.90 -8.97
C LEU A 102 11.64 11.15 -10.29
N ALA A 103 11.38 11.78 -11.43
CA ALA A 103 11.67 11.20 -12.74
C ALA A 103 13.18 10.95 -12.91
N ALA A 104 14.02 11.89 -12.47
CA ALA A 104 15.48 11.72 -12.50
C ALA A 104 15.98 10.64 -11.52
N GLU A 105 15.33 10.42 -10.38
CA GLU A 105 15.65 9.29 -9.50
C GLU A 105 15.23 7.94 -10.09
N ARG A 106 14.09 7.89 -10.78
CA ARG A 106 13.56 6.66 -11.38
C ARG A 106 14.46 6.10 -12.50
N THR A 107 15.37 6.89 -13.05
CA THR A 107 16.37 6.40 -14.02
C THR A 107 17.56 5.70 -13.36
N ARG A 108 17.65 5.70 -12.04
CA ARG A 108 18.76 5.13 -11.27
C ARG A 108 18.31 3.88 -10.52
N VAL A 109 19.20 2.89 -10.46
CA VAL A 109 19.05 1.77 -9.53
C VAL A 109 18.95 2.30 -8.10
N GLN A 110 18.29 1.54 -7.21
CA GLN A 110 17.98 2.01 -5.85
C GLN A 110 19.22 2.49 -5.07
N ALA A 111 20.39 1.89 -5.31
CA ALA A 111 21.67 2.28 -4.71
C ALA A 111 22.20 3.67 -5.13
N GLY A 112 21.80 4.15 -6.31
CA GLY A 112 22.26 5.40 -6.92
C GLY A 112 21.32 6.59 -6.70
N LYS A 113 20.28 6.41 -5.89
CA LYS A 113 19.28 7.45 -5.57
C LYS A 113 19.77 8.42 -4.48
N GLU A 114 19.26 9.65 -4.48
CA GLU A 114 19.51 10.63 -3.41
C GLU A 114 18.62 10.37 -2.19
N GLY A 115 17.54 9.61 -2.36
CA GLY A 115 16.55 9.38 -1.33
C GLY A 115 15.56 10.52 -1.20
N HIS A 116 15.16 11.12 -2.33
CA HIS A 116 14.14 12.17 -2.35
C HIS A 116 12.77 11.71 -1.85
N GLU A 117 12.44 10.42 -1.97
CA GLU A 117 11.19 9.86 -1.42
C GLU A 117 11.13 9.93 0.12
N ILE A 118 12.26 10.09 0.82
CA ILE A 118 12.28 10.34 2.28
C ILE A 118 11.54 11.63 2.62
N ASP A 119 11.65 12.66 1.78
CA ASP A 119 10.97 13.93 2.01
C ASP A 119 9.45 13.79 1.87
N GLN A 120 8.98 12.93 0.95
CA GLN A 120 7.56 12.54 0.87
C GLN A 120 7.12 11.77 2.12
N GLY A 121 7.97 10.88 2.64
CA GLY A 121 7.72 10.16 3.90
C GLY A 121 7.57 11.09 5.10
N ILE A 122 8.41 12.12 5.22
CA ILE A 122 8.32 13.16 6.27
C ILE A 122 6.98 13.91 6.15
N PHE A 123 6.63 14.36 4.94
CA PHE A 123 5.38 15.08 4.69
C PHE A 123 4.15 14.23 5.02
N LEU A 124 4.09 13.00 4.50
CA LEU A 124 2.94 12.12 4.70
C LEU A 124 2.83 11.62 6.14
N ARG A 125 3.95 11.44 6.86
CA ARG A 125 3.96 11.20 8.30
C ARG A 125 3.24 12.34 9.04
N ALA A 126 3.61 13.58 8.78
CA ALA A 126 3.00 14.72 9.45
C ALA A 126 1.51 14.84 9.13
N VAL A 127 1.12 14.65 7.85
CA VAL A 127 -0.29 14.72 7.43
C VAL A 127 -1.11 13.64 8.14
N LEU A 128 -0.65 12.39 8.14
CA LEU A 128 -1.34 11.28 8.78
C LEU A 128 -1.34 11.40 10.31
N ALA A 129 -0.30 11.99 10.91
CA ALA A 129 -0.26 12.23 12.36
C ALA A 129 -1.33 13.22 12.82
N SER A 130 -1.71 14.19 11.98
CA SER A 130 -2.82 15.10 12.29
C SER A 130 -4.16 14.35 12.32
N PRO A 131 -4.94 14.49 13.41
CA PRO A 131 -6.26 13.86 13.51
C PRO A 131 -7.26 14.41 12.49
N VAL A 132 -7.04 15.63 11.98
CA VAL A 132 -7.96 16.27 11.03
C VAL A 132 -7.50 16.03 9.60
N ALA A 133 -6.25 16.37 9.26
CA ALA A 133 -5.74 16.20 7.91
C ALA A 133 -5.60 14.70 7.54
N GLY A 134 -5.11 13.89 8.47
CA GLY A 134 -4.93 12.45 8.23
C GLY A 134 -6.25 11.72 8.05
N ALA A 135 -7.29 12.05 8.83
CA ALA A 135 -8.62 11.48 8.63
C ALA A 135 -9.21 11.86 7.26
N HIS A 136 -9.02 13.11 6.83
CA HIS A 136 -9.46 13.57 5.51
C HIS A 136 -8.69 12.90 4.36
N LEU A 137 -7.38 12.70 4.48
CA LEU A 137 -6.58 11.98 3.49
C LEU A 137 -6.99 10.52 3.38
N LEU A 138 -7.18 9.83 4.50
CA LEU A 138 -7.69 8.45 4.49
C LEU A 138 -9.04 8.38 3.78
N ASP A 139 -9.91 9.37 4.01
CA ASP A 139 -11.18 9.43 3.32
C ASP A 139 -11.05 9.63 1.80
N ALA A 140 -10.17 10.54 1.38
CA ALA A 140 -9.86 10.76 -0.02
C ALA A 140 -9.36 9.48 -0.72
N MET A 141 -8.57 8.66 -0.02
CA MET A 141 -8.08 7.39 -0.54
C MET A 141 -9.16 6.31 -0.64
N LEU A 142 -10.19 6.34 0.22
CA LEU A 142 -11.36 5.45 0.13
C LEU A 142 -12.34 5.83 -0.99
N ARG A 143 -12.18 6.99 -1.64
CA ARG A 143 -12.97 7.32 -2.84
C ARG A 143 -12.62 6.38 -3.99
N PRO A 144 -13.58 6.06 -4.86
CA PRO A 144 -13.29 5.25 -6.03
C PRO A 144 -12.28 5.95 -6.94
N THR A 145 -11.42 5.15 -7.56
CA THR A 145 -10.45 5.62 -8.53
C THR A 145 -11.16 6.08 -9.82
N PRO A 146 -10.64 7.11 -10.50
CA PRO A 146 -11.19 7.53 -11.80
C PRO A 146 -11.27 6.39 -12.82
N ARG A 147 -10.23 5.53 -12.86
CA ARG A 147 -10.18 4.36 -13.74
C ARG A 147 -11.31 3.36 -13.46
N ALA A 148 -11.62 3.09 -12.19
CA ALA A 148 -12.74 2.20 -11.85
C ALA A 148 -14.08 2.82 -12.27
N LEU A 149 -14.28 4.12 -12.08
CA LEU A 149 -15.51 4.79 -12.50
C LEU A 149 -15.70 4.75 -14.03
N GLU A 150 -14.62 4.90 -14.79
CA GLU A 150 -14.63 4.77 -16.24
C GLU A 150 -15.01 3.35 -16.69
N LEU A 151 -14.50 2.32 -16.00
CA LEU A 151 -14.74 0.91 -16.34
C LEU A 151 -16.05 0.36 -15.78
N LEU A 152 -16.66 1.02 -14.79
CA LEU A 152 -17.84 0.53 -14.08
C LEU A 152 -19.05 0.23 -14.98
N PRO A 153 -19.44 1.09 -15.95
CA PRO A 153 -20.57 0.79 -16.83
C PRO A 153 -20.35 -0.52 -17.61
N ARG A 154 -19.15 -0.68 -18.19
CA ARG A 154 -18.77 -1.89 -18.93
C ARG A 154 -18.78 -3.11 -18.02
N PHE A 155 -18.17 -3.03 -16.84
CA PHE A 155 -18.14 -4.16 -15.90
C PHE A 155 -19.56 -4.55 -15.44
N THR A 156 -20.42 -3.57 -15.20
CA THR A 156 -21.82 -3.81 -14.79
C THR A 156 -22.60 -4.54 -15.88
N GLU A 157 -22.33 -4.24 -17.15
CA GLU A 157 -22.96 -4.89 -18.31
C GLU A 157 -22.38 -6.28 -18.59
N THR A 158 -21.06 -6.41 -18.69
CA THR A 158 -20.41 -7.64 -19.14
C THR A 158 -20.10 -8.63 -18.02
N GLY A 159 -20.00 -8.14 -16.78
CA GLY A 159 -19.45 -8.90 -15.66
C GLY A 159 -17.96 -9.23 -15.81
N LEU A 160 -17.23 -8.63 -16.76
CA LEU A 160 -15.83 -8.98 -17.02
C LEU A 160 -14.98 -7.74 -17.31
N VAL A 161 -13.88 -7.61 -16.56
CA VAL A 161 -12.79 -6.68 -16.84
C VAL A 161 -11.46 -7.42 -16.74
N GLU A 162 -10.62 -7.26 -17.75
CA GLU A 162 -9.27 -7.79 -17.76
C GLU A 162 -8.28 -6.62 -17.84
N THR A 163 -7.37 -6.57 -16.89
CA THR A 163 -6.29 -5.59 -16.81
C THR A 163 -4.95 -6.29 -17.03
N ARG A 164 -3.83 -5.58 -16.87
CA ARG A 164 -2.51 -6.18 -17.11
C ARG A 164 -2.14 -7.26 -16.10
N SER A 165 -2.67 -7.18 -14.88
CA SER A 165 -2.30 -8.11 -13.80
C SER A 165 -3.48 -8.72 -13.04
N VAL A 166 -4.71 -8.22 -13.25
CA VAL A 166 -5.93 -8.74 -12.61
C VAL A 166 -7.02 -9.00 -13.64
N ARG A 167 -7.60 -10.20 -13.60
CA ARG A 167 -8.85 -10.55 -14.28
C ARG A 167 -9.97 -10.53 -13.25
N LEU A 168 -10.98 -9.69 -13.47
CA LEU A 168 -12.15 -9.55 -12.61
C LEU A 168 -13.38 -10.10 -13.35
N GLU A 169 -14.03 -11.10 -12.77
CA GLU A 169 -15.22 -11.75 -13.34
C GLU A 169 -16.34 -11.84 -12.31
N ARG A 170 -17.52 -11.33 -12.64
CA ARG A 170 -18.74 -11.49 -11.86
C ARG A 170 -19.44 -12.78 -12.26
N ARG A 171 -19.59 -13.70 -11.32
CA ARG A 171 -20.37 -14.95 -11.47
C ARG A 171 -21.08 -15.29 -10.17
N ASP A 172 -22.33 -15.73 -10.27
CA ASP A 172 -23.16 -16.18 -9.14
C ASP A 172 -23.31 -15.14 -8.00
N GLY A 173 -23.18 -13.85 -8.34
CA GLY A 173 -23.22 -12.75 -7.38
C GLY A 173 -21.93 -12.55 -6.59
N ALA A 174 -20.82 -13.18 -7.00
CA ALA A 174 -19.49 -12.91 -6.49
C ALA A 174 -18.59 -12.26 -7.56
N ALA A 175 -17.69 -11.38 -7.12
CA ALA A 175 -16.62 -10.81 -7.93
C ALA A 175 -15.34 -11.63 -7.73
N HIS A 176 -14.95 -12.41 -8.73
CA HIS A 176 -13.71 -13.20 -8.72
C HIS A 176 -12.56 -12.40 -9.30
N LEU A 177 -11.67 -11.93 -8.43
CA LEU A 177 -10.40 -11.29 -8.75
C LEU A 177 -9.31 -12.36 -8.85
N THR A 178 -8.79 -12.55 -10.06
CA THR A 178 -7.66 -13.44 -10.32
C THR A 178 -6.41 -12.62 -10.63
N MET A 179 -5.41 -12.67 -9.74
CA MET A 179 -4.07 -12.14 -10.02
C MET A 179 -3.37 -13.07 -11.02
N HIS A 180 -2.97 -12.57 -12.19
CA HIS A 180 -2.52 -13.41 -13.30
C HIS A 180 -1.20 -12.93 -13.94
N ARG A 181 -0.20 -12.62 -13.11
CA ARG A 181 1.18 -12.44 -13.59
C ARG A 181 1.91 -13.77 -13.56
N ASP A 182 1.56 -14.60 -14.54
CA ASP A 182 1.95 -15.99 -14.68
C ASP A 182 3.47 -16.21 -14.85
N ASP A 183 4.17 -15.18 -15.33
CA ASP A 183 5.60 -15.11 -15.59
C ASP A 183 6.44 -14.87 -14.32
N CYS A 184 5.85 -14.25 -13.30
CA CYS A 184 6.55 -13.79 -12.11
C CYS A 184 5.85 -14.12 -10.79
N LEU A 185 5.00 -15.15 -10.77
CA LEU A 185 4.38 -15.68 -9.54
C LEU A 185 3.58 -14.62 -8.77
N ASN A 186 2.90 -13.74 -9.50
CA ASN A 186 2.16 -12.61 -8.92
C ASN A 186 3.02 -11.69 -8.04
N ALA A 187 4.29 -11.49 -8.42
CA ALA A 187 5.14 -10.50 -7.79
C ALA A 187 4.54 -9.09 -7.97
N GLU A 188 4.45 -8.33 -6.88
CA GLU A 188 3.75 -7.04 -6.82
C GLU A 188 4.63 -5.89 -7.35
N ASP A 189 4.06 -5.01 -8.17
CA ASP A 189 4.64 -3.73 -8.59
C ASP A 189 3.57 -2.62 -8.65
N GLU A 190 3.96 -1.40 -9.06
CA GLU A 190 3.04 -0.25 -9.15
C GLU A 190 1.82 -0.53 -10.04
N GLN A 191 1.99 -1.27 -11.14
CA GLN A 191 0.88 -1.60 -12.04
C GLN A 191 -0.10 -2.56 -11.37
N GLN A 192 0.41 -3.56 -10.65
CA GLN A 192 -0.43 -4.49 -9.90
C GLN A 192 -1.25 -3.78 -8.82
N VAL A 193 -0.69 -2.78 -8.14
CA VAL A 193 -1.45 -1.95 -7.19
C VAL A 193 -2.57 -1.16 -7.87
N ASP A 194 -2.32 -0.59 -9.04
CA ASP A 194 -3.33 0.15 -9.80
C ASP A 194 -4.48 -0.76 -10.28
N ASP A 195 -4.14 -1.92 -10.83
CA ASP A 195 -5.10 -2.92 -11.30
C ASP A 195 -5.91 -3.51 -10.14
N MET A 196 -5.26 -3.82 -9.01
CA MET A 196 -5.93 -4.31 -7.79
C MET A 196 -6.89 -3.28 -7.22
N GLU A 197 -6.49 -2.01 -7.12
CA GLU A 197 -7.39 -0.96 -6.63
C GLU A 197 -8.58 -0.74 -7.55
N THR A 198 -8.34 -0.78 -8.87
CA THR A 198 -9.41 -0.70 -9.87
C THR A 198 -10.39 -1.86 -9.72
N ALA A 199 -9.89 -3.09 -9.59
CA ALA A 199 -10.74 -4.28 -9.44
C ALA A 199 -11.51 -4.30 -8.11
N VAL A 200 -10.90 -3.86 -7.01
CA VAL A 200 -11.56 -3.71 -5.71
C VAL A 200 -12.67 -2.68 -5.77
N ASP A 201 -12.43 -1.51 -6.37
CA ASP A 201 -13.47 -0.49 -6.56
C ASP A 201 -14.64 -1.02 -7.38
N LEU A 202 -14.37 -1.69 -8.50
CA LEU A 202 -15.41 -2.30 -9.35
C LEU A 202 -16.24 -3.36 -8.59
N ALA A 203 -15.57 -4.25 -7.86
CA ALA A 203 -16.23 -5.28 -7.05
C ALA A 203 -17.13 -4.67 -5.97
N LEU A 204 -16.71 -3.57 -5.35
CA LEU A 204 -17.49 -2.88 -4.32
C LEU A 204 -18.65 -2.06 -4.92
N LEU A 205 -18.45 -1.39 -6.04
CA LEU A 205 -19.45 -0.51 -6.66
C LEU A 205 -20.53 -1.25 -7.45
N ASP A 206 -20.24 -2.43 -7.99
CA ASP A 206 -21.21 -3.18 -8.78
C ASP A 206 -22.34 -3.74 -7.89
N PRO A 207 -23.61 -3.33 -8.07
CA PRO A 207 -24.72 -3.82 -7.25
C PRO A 207 -25.01 -5.31 -7.45
N GLY A 208 -24.55 -5.92 -8.55
CA GLY A 208 -24.68 -7.36 -8.80
C GLY A 208 -23.74 -8.23 -7.97
N VAL A 209 -22.76 -7.63 -7.28
CA VAL A 209 -21.78 -8.35 -6.45
C VAL A 209 -22.18 -8.26 -4.98
N ARG A 210 -22.24 -9.41 -4.30
CA ARG A 210 -22.50 -9.55 -2.85
C ARG A 210 -21.24 -9.92 -2.07
N VAL A 211 -20.35 -10.70 -2.67
CA VAL A 211 -19.10 -11.21 -2.06
C VAL A 211 -17.96 -11.03 -3.07
N ALA A 212 -16.74 -10.81 -2.62
CA ALA A 212 -15.57 -10.80 -3.48
C ALA A 212 -14.65 -11.99 -3.15
N VAL A 213 -13.96 -12.51 -4.16
CA VAL A 213 -13.01 -13.62 -4.07
C VAL A 213 -11.68 -13.18 -4.66
N LEU A 214 -10.59 -13.32 -3.92
CA LEU A 214 -9.23 -13.08 -4.36
C LEU A 214 -8.47 -14.40 -4.49
N ARG A 215 -7.93 -14.68 -5.68
CA ARG A 215 -7.17 -15.90 -5.94
C ARG A 215 -6.02 -15.67 -6.93
N GLY A 216 -5.00 -16.53 -6.86
CA GLY A 216 -3.95 -16.61 -7.86
C GLY A 216 -4.40 -17.34 -9.13
N GLY A 217 -4.00 -16.85 -10.29
CA GLY A 217 -4.10 -17.52 -11.59
C GLY A 217 -3.10 -18.67 -11.72
N GLU A 218 -3.20 -19.40 -12.83
CA GLU A 218 -2.22 -20.42 -13.21
C GLU A 218 -0.92 -19.76 -13.70
N MET A 219 0.21 -20.42 -13.46
CA MET A 219 1.54 -19.90 -13.80
C MET A 219 2.08 -20.51 -15.08
N THR A 220 2.87 -19.73 -15.81
CA THR A 220 3.64 -20.15 -17.00
C THR A 220 5.11 -20.36 -16.69
N HIS A 221 5.60 -19.81 -15.58
CA HIS A 221 6.97 -20.02 -15.12
C HIS A 221 7.30 -21.53 -15.00
N PRO A 222 8.42 -22.03 -15.55
CA PRO A 222 8.67 -23.48 -15.68
C PRO A 222 8.56 -24.30 -14.39
N ARG A 223 8.91 -23.72 -13.25
CA ARG A 223 8.83 -24.39 -11.93
C ARG A 223 7.39 -24.56 -11.39
N TYR A 224 6.44 -23.80 -11.90
CA TYR A 224 5.05 -23.76 -11.43
C TYR A 224 4.05 -23.91 -12.57
N CYS A 225 4.50 -24.34 -13.76
CA CYS A 225 3.67 -24.45 -14.94
C CYS A 225 2.40 -25.27 -14.66
N GLY A 226 1.23 -24.71 -14.97
CA GLY A 226 -0.08 -25.33 -14.76
C GLY A 226 -0.54 -25.39 -13.29
N LYS A 227 0.21 -24.79 -12.37
CA LYS A 227 -0.21 -24.63 -10.97
C LYS A 227 -0.66 -23.19 -10.72
N ARG A 228 -1.67 -23.03 -9.85
CA ARG A 228 -2.05 -21.72 -9.32
C ARG A 228 -1.08 -21.28 -8.23
N VAL A 229 -0.74 -20.00 -8.20
CA VAL A 229 0.10 -19.39 -7.16
C VAL A 229 -0.53 -18.10 -6.69
N PHE A 230 -0.78 -17.98 -5.39
CA PHE A 230 -1.40 -16.77 -4.84
C PHE A 230 -0.48 -15.55 -4.99
N SER A 231 0.65 -15.48 -4.29
CA SER A 231 1.58 -14.35 -4.43
C SER A 231 2.96 -14.62 -3.86
N ALA A 232 3.99 -14.21 -4.61
CA ALA A 232 5.39 -14.22 -4.19
C ALA A 232 5.85 -12.94 -3.45
N GLY A 233 4.93 -12.01 -3.16
CA GLY A 233 5.22 -10.74 -2.50
C GLY A 233 5.78 -9.67 -3.45
N ILE A 234 6.54 -8.72 -2.92
CA ILE A 234 7.05 -7.59 -3.70
C ILE A 234 8.02 -8.02 -4.81
N ASN A 235 7.96 -7.38 -5.96
CA ASN A 235 8.93 -7.61 -7.03
C ASN A 235 10.31 -7.05 -6.64
N LEU A 236 11.18 -7.94 -6.15
CA LEU A 236 12.54 -7.60 -5.73
C LEU A 236 13.43 -7.11 -6.90
N LYS A 237 13.14 -7.49 -8.15
CA LYS A 237 13.85 -6.97 -9.33
C LYS A 237 13.50 -5.50 -9.55
N SER A 238 12.21 -5.16 -9.50
CA SER A 238 11.75 -3.76 -9.57
C SER A 238 12.25 -2.94 -8.38
N LEU A 239 12.30 -3.51 -7.18
CA LEU A 239 12.88 -2.82 -6.01
C LEU A 239 14.37 -2.51 -6.25
N HIS A 240 15.13 -3.45 -6.82
CA HIS A 240 16.53 -3.24 -7.17
C HIS A 240 16.71 -2.13 -8.21
N ALA A 241 15.88 -2.18 -9.26
CA ALA A 241 15.88 -1.24 -10.37
C ALA A 241 15.43 0.16 -9.96
N GLY A 242 14.88 0.34 -8.75
CA GLY A 242 14.39 1.62 -8.27
C GLY A 242 12.97 1.97 -8.75
N GLU A 243 12.19 0.97 -9.12
CA GLU A 243 10.84 1.11 -9.70
C GLU A 243 9.72 0.97 -8.67
N ILE A 244 10.03 0.64 -7.42
CA ILE A 244 9.05 0.60 -6.32
C ILE A 244 8.99 1.98 -5.67
N SER A 245 7.92 2.74 -5.93
CA SER A 245 7.72 4.03 -5.25
C SER A 245 7.13 3.87 -3.85
N LEU A 246 7.60 4.75 -2.95
CA LEU A 246 6.96 4.96 -1.65
C LEU A 246 5.47 5.33 -1.82
N VAL A 247 5.17 6.29 -2.69
CA VAL A 247 3.81 6.82 -2.85
C VAL A 247 2.98 5.94 -3.77
N GLY A 248 3.52 5.59 -4.94
CA GLY A 248 2.79 4.85 -5.99
C GLY A 248 2.51 3.38 -5.65
N PHE A 249 3.34 2.77 -4.81
CA PHE A 249 3.22 1.36 -4.43
C PHE A 249 2.96 1.20 -2.93
N LEU A 250 3.94 1.55 -2.09
CA LEU A 250 3.97 1.17 -0.67
C LEU A 250 2.84 1.80 0.15
N LEU A 251 2.59 3.09 -0.01
CA LEU A 251 1.50 3.79 0.69
C LEU A 251 0.16 3.64 -0.04
N ARG A 252 0.18 3.64 -1.38
CA ARG A 252 -1.05 3.50 -2.17
C ARG A 252 -1.76 2.17 -1.89
N ARG A 253 -1.04 1.05 -1.82
CA ARG A 253 -1.68 -0.26 -1.53
C ARG A 253 -2.37 -0.26 -0.17
N GLU A 254 -1.68 0.24 0.85
CA GLU A 254 -2.17 0.25 2.24
C GLU A 254 -3.37 1.17 2.44
N LEU A 255 -3.31 2.40 1.90
CA LEU A 255 -4.36 3.40 2.10
C LEU A 255 -5.50 3.30 1.07
N GLY A 256 -5.23 2.65 -0.07
CA GLY A 256 -6.18 2.40 -1.15
C GLY A 256 -6.84 1.04 -0.99
N TYR A 257 -6.51 0.09 -1.87
CA TYR A 257 -7.29 -1.14 -2.03
C TYR A 257 -7.33 -2.03 -0.79
N ILE A 258 -6.25 -2.11 0.00
CA ILE A 258 -6.24 -2.91 1.24
C ILE A 258 -7.19 -2.30 2.27
N HIS A 259 -7.17 -0.99 2.43
CA HIS A 259 -8.10 -0.29 3.32
C HIS A 259 -9.54 -0.34 2.82
N LYS A 260 -9.77 -0.33 1.50
CA LYS A 260 -11.09 -0.54 0.88
C LYS A 260 -11.62 -1.95 1.07
N ILE A 261 -10.77 -2.98 1.13
CA ILE A 261 -11.19 -4.33 1.51
C ILE A 261 -11.79 -4.32 2.93
N VAL A 262 -11.17 -3.59 3.87
CA VAL A 262 -11.63 -3.48 5.27
C VAL A 262 -12.87 -2.59 5.43
N ARG A 263 -12.89 -1.40 4.82
CA ARG A 263 -13.88 -0.33 5.12
C ARG A 263 -14.84 0.00 3.99
N GLY A 264 -14.67 -0.65 2.84
CA GLY A 264 -15.41 -0.34 1.63
C GLY A 264 -14.96 0.92 0.92
N VAL A 265 -15.62 1.23 -0.20
CA VAL A 265 -15.39 2.41 -1.03
C VAL A 265 -16.40 3.49 -0.67
N ARG A 266 -16.02 4.77 -0.69
CA ARG A 266 -17.00 5.86 -0.49
C ARG A 266 -18.04 5.85 -1.60
N GLY A 267 -19.31 5.89 -1.21
CA GLY A 267 -20.43 5.86 -2.15
C GLY A 267 -20.42 7.05 -3.12
N VAL A 268 -20.76 6.78 -4.38
CA VAL A 268 -20.90 7.79 -5.44
C VAL A 268 -22.38 8.22 -5.48
N GLY A 269 -22.66 9.53 -5.54
CA GLY A 269 -24.02 10.03 -5.82
C GLY A 269 -24.99 10.10 -4.65
N GLY A 270 -24.50 10.19 -3.40
CA GLY A 270 -25.34 10.34 -2.20
C GLY A 270 -25.50 9.02 -1.45
N ALA A 271 -24.52 8.72 -0.60
CA ALA A 271 -24.56 7.54 0.25
C ALA A 271 -25.72 7.66 1.27
N PRO A 272 -26.40 6.56 1.64
CA PRO A 272 -27.47 6.59 2.64
C PRO A 272 -26.93 7.12 3.98
N TRP A 273 -27.78 7.78 4.77
CA TRP A 273 -27.37 8.45 6.02
C TRP A 273 -26.66 7.52 7.02
N HIS A 274 -27.00 6.23 6.99
CA HIS A 274 -26.47 5.20 7.90
C HIS A 274 -25.20 4.51 7.37
N SER A 275 -24.80 4.72 6.10
CA SER A 275 -23.57 4.16 5.57
C SER A 275 -22.90 5.10 4.58
N ARG A 276 -21.66 5.51 4.91
CA ARG A 276 -20.84 6.38 4.05
C ARG A 276 -20.05 5.59 3.01
N THR A 277 -19.86 4.30 3.23
CA THR A 277 -19.10 3.40 2.36
C THR A 277 -19.96 2.23 1.90
N VAL A 278 -19.59 1.66 0.75
CA VAL A 278 -20.11 0.38 0.26
C VAL A 278 -19.03 -0.66 0.52
N GLU A 279 -19.31 -1.57 1.44
CA GLU A 279 -18.43 -2.66 1.87
C GLU A 279 -19.05 -4.01 1.53
N LYS A 280 -18.21 -5.01 1.29
CA LYS A 280 -18.58 -6.39 0.97
C LYS A 280 -17.59 -7.35 1.65
N PRO A 281 -18.01 -8.58 1.99
CA PRO A 281 -17.10 -9.60 2.49
C PRO A 281 -16.15 -10.08 1.38
N TRP A 282 -14.94 -10.46 1.79
CA TRP A 282 -13.83 -10.89 0.94
C TRP A 282 -13.32 -12.27 1.34
N ILE A 283 -13.26 -13.18 0.37
CA ILE A 283 -12.66 -14.51 0.51
C ILE A 283 -11.28 -14.47 -0.16
N ALA A 284 -10.25 -15.01 0.49
CA ALA A 284 -8.97 -15.32 -0.15
C ALA A 284 -8.82 -16.84 -0.32
N ALA A 285 -8.37 -17.27 -1.49
CA ALA A 285 -8.05 -18.67 -1.77
C ALA A 285 -6.56 -18.80 -2.10
N VAL A 286 -5.81 -19.45 -1.20
CA VAL A 286 -4.35 -19.54 -1.27
C VAL A 286 -3.94 -20.87 -1.91
N ASP A 287 -3.56 -20.80 -3.18
CA ASP A 287 -2.86 -21.89 -3.87
C ASP A 287 -1.33 -21.72 -3.72
N THR A 288 -0.62 -22.82 -3.41
CA THR A 288 0.84 -22.93 -3.29
C THR A 288 1.50 -22.07 -2.20
N PHE A 289 1.39 -20.74 -2.21
CA PHE A 289 1.87 -19.88 -1.13
C PHE A 289 1.37 -18.44 -1.21
N ALA A 290 1.30 -17.80 -0.03
CA ALA A 290 1.17 -16.35 0.11
C ALA A 290 2.39 -15.78 0.86
N ILE A 291 3.22 -15.00 0.17
CA ILE A 291 4.47 -14.46 0.69
C ILE A 291 4.39 -12.93 0.72
N GLY A 292 4.97 -12.30 1.75
CA GLY A 292 5.16 -10.86 1.77
C GLY A 292 3.83 -10.12 1.69
N GLY A 293 3.67 -9.20 0.72
CA GLY A 293 2.42 -8.48 0.53
C GLY A 293 1.21 -9.37 0.27
N GLY A 294 1.39 -10.57 -0.30
CA GLY A 294 0.33 -11.57 -0.42
C GLY A 294 -0.21 -12.05 0.93
N MET A 295 0.65 -12.38 1.89
CA MET A 295 0.19 -12.75 3.24
C MET A 295 -0.49 -11.57 3.95
N GLN A 296 -0.08 -10.33 3.66
CA GLN A 296 -0.73 -9.14 4.23
C GLN A 296 -2.19 -8.98 3.77
N LEU A 297 -2.53 -9.44 2.55
CA LEU A 297 -3.92 -9.43 2.06
C LEU A 297 -4.81 -10.40 2.84
N LEU A 298 -4.26 -11.51 3.31
CA LEU A 298 -5.02 -12.48 4.11
C LEU A 298 -5.49 -11.86 5.43
N LEU A 299 -4.73 -10.92 5.99
CA LEU A 299 -5.03 -10.25 7.26
C LEU A 299 -6.18 -9.22 7.17
N VAL A 300 -6.79 -9.06 5.99
CA VAL A 300 -7.94 -8.18 5.78
C VAL A 300 -9.16 -8.87 5.13
N CYS A 301 -9.02 -10.14 4.76
CA CYS A 301 -10.10 -10.96 4.23
C CYS A 301 -10.95 -11.55 5.36
N ASP A 302 -12.24 -11.75 5.10
CA ASP A 302 -13.21 -12.33 6.03
C ASP A 302 -13.09 -13.84 6.17
N HIS A 303 -12.61 -14.50 5.11
CA HIS A 303 -12.44 -15.94 5.09
C HIS A 303 -11.25 -16.33 4.22
N VAL A 304 -10.36 -17.16 4.75
CA VAL A 304 -9.14 -17.59 4.08
C VAL A 304 -9.12 -19.10 3.92
N LEU A 305 -9.27 -19.54 2.67
CA LEU A 305 -9.10 -20.91 2.22
C LEU A 305 -7.64 -21.15 1.81
N ALA A 306 -7.08 -22.31 2.12
CA ALA A 306 -5.75 -22.69 1.67
C ALA A 306 -5.69 -24.12 1.14
N ALA A 307 -4.90 -24.32 0.09
CA ALA A 307 -4.59 -25.66 -0.40
C ALA A 307 -3.74 -26.43 0.62
N SER A 308 -3.92 -27.75 0.71
CA SER A 308 -3.22 -28.62 1.67
C SER A 308 -1.70 -28.69 1.47
N ASP A 309 -1.18 -28.18 0.35
CA ASP A 309 0.25 -28.03 0.05
C ASP A 309 0.77 -26.59 0.19
N ALA A 310 -0.05 -25.66 0.68
CA ALA A 310 0.29 -24.25 0.78
C ALA A 310 1.10 -23.88 2.03
N TYR A 311 1.72 -22.70 2.00
CA TYR A 311 2.26 -22.04 3.19
C TYR A 311 2.12 -20.52 3.12
N VAL A 312 2.18 -19.86 4.27
CA VAL A 312 2.20 -18.39 4.36
C VAL A 312 3.45 -17.89 5.06
N SER A 313 3.93 -16.70 4.68
CA SER A 313 5.08 -16.06 5.35
C SER A 313 5.15 -14.55 5.12
N LEU A 314 5.73 -13.83 6.09
CA LEU A 314 6.08 -12.41 5.98
C LEU A 314 7.60 -12.24 6.20
N PRO A 315 8.43 -12.51 5.18
CA PRO A 315 9.89 -12.56 5.33
C PRO A 315 10.53 -11.15 5.35
N ALA A 316 10.05 -10.28 6.23
CA ALA A 316 10.45 -8.88 6.34
C ALA A 316 11.93 -8.70 6.67
N ALA A 317 12.50 -9.56 7.51
CA ALA A 317 13.93 -9.48 7.86
C ALA A 317 14.81 -9.81 6.64
N ARG A 318 14.34 -10.72 5.78
CA ARG A 318 14.99 -11.07 4.51
C ARG A 318 14.82 -10.00 3.43
N GLU A 319 13.61 -9.46 3.25
CA GLU A 319 13.31 -8.40 2.27
C GLU A 319 13.93 -7.05 2.67
N GLY A 320 14.13 -6.83 3.97
CA GLY A 320 14.75 -5.65 4.53
C GLY A 320 13.80 -4.46 4.70
N ILE A 321 12.56 -4.54 4.23
CA ILE A 321 11.56 -3.48 4.37
C ILE A 321 10.53 -3.82 5.46
N VAL A 322 9.74 -2.84 5.89
CA VAL A 322 8.57 -3.08 6.76
C VAL A 322 7.51 -3.80 5.92
N PRO A 323 6.92 -4.91 6.39
CA PRO A 323 5.91 -5.69 5.65
C PRO A 323 4.53 -5.00 5.74
N GLY A 324 4.43 -3.77 5.22
CA GLY A 324 3.19 -2.99 5.17
C GLY A 324 2.52 -2.85 6.54
N ALA A 325 1.21 -3.06 6.58
CA ALA A 325 0.44 -3.16 7.82
C ALA A 325 0.50 -4.57 8.49
N GLY A 326 1.38 -5.46 8.03
CA GLY A 326 1.59 -6.79 8.63
C GLY A 326 1.99 -6.72 10.12
N ASN A 327 2.85 -5.77 10.51
CA ASN A 327 3.22 -5.58 11.92
C ASN A 327 2.03 -5.12 12.78
N PHE A 328 1.11 -4.37 12.17
CA PHE A 328 -0.07 -3.86 12.84
C PHE A 328 -1.13 -4.95 13.03
N ARG A 329 -1.37 -5.77 12.00
CA ARG A 329 -2.48 -6.74 11.99
C ARG A 329 -2.11 -8.10 12.55
N LEU A 330 -0.94 -8.65 12.24
CA LEU A 330 -0.61 -10.06 12.55
C LEU A 330 -0.67 -10.39 14.05
N GLY A 331 -0.33 -9.43 14.91
CA GLY A 331 -0.41 -9.61 16.36
C GLY A 331 -1.83 -9.83 16.89
N ARG A 332 -2.86 -9.30 16.21
CA ARG A 332 -4.27 -9.51 16.57
C ARG A 332 -4.73 -10.94 16.28
N HIS A 333 -4.21 -11.53 15.21
CA HIS A 333 -4.51 -12.91 14.82
C HIS A 333 -3.73 -13.95 15.63
N THR A 334 -2.42 -13.72 15.79
CA THR A 334 -1.48 -14.75 16.27
C THR A 334 -0.92 -14.49 17.66
N GLY A 335 -1.26 -13.35 18.27
CA GLY A 335 -0.62 -12.87 19.47
C GLY A 335 0.82 -12.34 19.25
N PRO A 336 1.46 -11.82 20.31
CA PRO A 336 2.73 -11.11 20.19
C PRO A 336 3.95 -12.00 19.92
N ARG A 337 3.91 -13.29 20.27
CA ARG A 337 5.07 -14.18 20.14
C ARG A 337 5.20 -14.76 18.74
N ILE A 338 4.12 -15.33 18.20
CA ILE A 338 4.09 -15.86 16.84
C ILE A 338 4.33 -14.74 15.83
N SER A 339 3.68 -13.59 15.98
CA SER A 339 3.91 -12.45 15.08
C SER A 339 5.38 -12.01 15.02
N ARG A 340 6.11 -12.03 16.14
CA ARG A 340 7.56 -11.74 16.18
C ARG A 340 8.40 -12.85 15.54
N GLN A 341 8.03 -14.12 15.70
CA GLN A 341 8.72 -15.22 15.02
C GLN A 341 8.54 -15.11 13.50
N VAL A 342 7.32 -14.83 13.03
CA VAL A 342 7.02 -14.69 11.60
C VAL A 342 7.75 -13.48 11.01
N ILE A 343 7.65 -12.30 11.64
CA ILE A 343 8.17 -11.04 11.07
C ILE A 343 9.67 -10.84 11.34
N LEU A 344 10.15 -11.14 12.55
CA LEU A 344 11.53 -10.84 12.95
C LEU A 344 12.49 -12.01 12.72
N GLN A 345 11.98 -13.24 12.62
CA GLN A 345 12.77 -14.47 12.48
C GLN A 345 12.45 -15.24 11.19
N ASP A 346 11.65 -14.66 10.29
CA ASP A 346 11.22 -15.25 9.02
C ASP A 346 10.59 -16.65 9.16
N ARG A 347 9.87 -16.91 10.28
CA ARG A 347 9.13 -18.18 10.47
C ARG A 347 8.06 -18.30 9.38
N ARG A 348 8.11 -19.41 8.63
CA ARG A 348 7.07 -19.81 7.68
C ARG A 348 6.01 -20.64 8.42
N LEU A 349 4.76 -20.47 8.02
CA LEU A 349 3.63 -21.25 8.52
C LEU A 349 3.09 -22.12 7.37
N PRO A 350 3.61 -23.35 7.17
CA PRO A 350 2.94 -24.32 6.32
C PRO A 350 1.56 -24.66 6.90
N VAL A 351 0.60 -25.05 6.06
CA VAL A 351 -0.77 -25.40 6.54
C VAL A 351 -0.78 -26.53 7.58
N THR A 352 0.26 -27.37 7.62
CA THR A 352 0.44 -28.43 8.63
C THR A 352 0.90 -27.91 9.99
N ASP A 353 1.36 -26.66 10.07
CA ASP A 353 1.69 -25.99 11.33
C ASP A 353 0.39 -25.63 12.06
N PRO A 354 0.20 -26.05 13.34
CA PRO A 354 -1.00 -25.72 14.10
C PRO A 354 -1.27 -24.22 14.25
N ASP A 355 -0.24 -23.37 14.14
CA ASP A 355 -0.39 -21.91 14.21
C ASP A 355 -0.94 -21.32 12.89
N ALA A 356 -0.90 -22.06 11.78
CA ALA A 356 -1.45 -21.61 10.50
C ALA A 356 -2.96 -21.35 10.57
N ARG A 357 -3.68 -22.09 11.43
CA ARG A 357 -5.13 -21.91 11.68
C ARG A 357 -5.50 -20.54 12.30
N LEU A 358 -4.51 -19.77 12.75
CA LEU A 358 -4.72 -18.41 13.27
C LEU A 358 -4.84 -17.38 12.14
N VAL A 359 -4.48 -17.75 10.91
CA VAL A 359 -4.55 -16.90 9.71
C VAL A 359 -5.23 -17.58 8.52
N LEU A 360 -5.54 -18.87 8.61
CA LEU A 360 -6.23 -19.69 7.61
C LEU A 360 -7.44 -20.36 8.28
N ASP A 361 -8.62 -20.22 7.71
CA ASP A 361 -9.85 -20.74 8.31
C ASP A 361 -10.14 -22.19 7.90
N GLU A 362 -9.87 -22.51 6.64
CA GLU A 362 -10.22 -23.79 6.02
C GLU A 362 -9.10 -24.27 5.11
N VAL A 363 -8.68 -25.52 5.28
CA VAL A 363 -7.65 -26.18 4.47
C VAL A 363 -8.30 -27.30 3.68
N VAL A 364 -8.13 -27.28 2.36
CA VAL A 364 -8.74 -28.25 1.44
C VAL A 364 -7.70 -28.81 0.47
N GLU A 365 -7.98 -29.99 -0.07
CA GLU A 365 -7.20 -30.51 -1.19
C GLU A 365 -7.30 -29.56 -2.40
N PRO A 366 -6.23 -29.38 -3.19
CA PRO A 366 -6.25 -28.46 -4.34
C PRO A 366 -7.43 -28.68 -5.29
N ALA A 367 -7.82 -29.93 -5.51
CA ALA A 367 -8.94 -30.31 -6.38
C ALA A 367 -10.32 -29.91 -5.82
N ALA A 368 -10.44 -29.68 -4.51
CA ALA A 368 -11.68 -29.28 -3.84
C ALA A 368 -11.78 -27.75 -3.63
N MET A 369 -10.77 -26.98 -4.04
CA MET A 369 -10.70 -25.54 -3.79
C MET A 369 -11.87 -24.77 -4.43
N ASP A 370 -12.26 -25.12 -5.67
CA ASP A 370 -13.35 -24.42 -6.35
C ASP A 370 -14.70 -24.63 -5.64
N ASP A 371 -14.99 -25.86 -5.21
CA ASP A 371 -16.19 -26.19 -4.44
C ASP A 371 -16.22 -25.48 -3.09
N ALA A 372 -15.06 -25.43 -2.40
CA ALA A 372 -14.93 -24.74 -1.12
C ALA A 372 -15.13 -23.21 -1.26
N ILE A 373 -14.63 -22.60 -2.33
CA ILE A 373 -14.87 -21.19 -2.65
C ILE A 373 -16.37 -20.95 -2.88
N ALA A 374 -17.04 -21.80 -3.68
CA ALA A 374 -18.47 -21.66 -3.94
C ALA A 374 -19.29 -21.74 -2.64
N ALA A 375 -18.99 -22.72 -1.78
CA ALA A 375 -19.63 -22.86 -0.48
C ALA A 375 -19.38 -21.63 0.43
N ALA A 376 -18.18 -21.05 0.41
CA ALA A 376 -17.87 -19.85 1.17
C ALA A 376 -18.61 -18.60 0.65
N VAL A 377 -18.75 -18.45 -0.67
CA VAL A 377 -19.54 -17.37 -1.30
C VAL A 377 -20.99 -17.44 -0.83
N ASP A 378 -21.58 -18.63 -0.81
CA ASP A 378 -22.96 -18.83 -0.34
C ASP A 378 -23.11 -18.47 1.15
N ARG A 379 -22.17 -18.91 2.01
CA ARG A 379 -22.18 -18.59 3.45
C ARG A 379 -22.10 -17.08 3.71
N LEU A 380 -21.26 -16.36 2.98
CA LEU A 380 -21.02 -14.93 3.18
C LEU A 380 -21.99 -14.02 2.42
N GLY A 381 -22.83 -14.57 1.54
CA GLY A 381 -23.81 -13.79 0.76
C GLY A 381 -25.04 -13.31 1.54
N GLY A 382 -25.19 -13.67 2.81
CA GLY A 382 -26.35 -13.34 3.64
C GLY A 382 -26.43 -11.88 4.06
N PRO A 383 -27.65 -11.30 4.23
CA PRO A 383 -27.83 -9.87 4.49
C PRO A 383 -27.30 -9.41 5.86
N ALA A 384 -27.18 -10.32 6.83
CA ALA A 384 -26.60 -10.03 8.15
C ALA A 384 -25.07 -9.97 8.15
N VAL A 385 -24.41 -10.47 7.11
CA VAL A 385 -22.94 -10.57 7.06
C VAL A 385 -22.30 -9.19 7.05
N VAL A 386 -22.76 -8.29 6.17
CA VAL A 386 -22.18 -6.95 6.01
C VAL A 386 -22.25 -6.13 7.31
N PRO A 387 -23.41 -5.96 7.99
CA PRO A 387 -23.45 -5.22 9.25
C PRO A 387 -22.58 -5.82 10.37
N ASN A 388 -22.49 -7.15 10.47
CA ASN A 388 -21.63 -7.80 11.46
C ASN A 388 -20.14 -7.62 11.12
N ARG A 389 -19.76 -7.78 9.85
CA ARG A 389 -18.41 -7.47 9.35
C ARG A 389 -18.01 -6.04 9.71
N HIS A 390 -18.90 -5.07 9.45
CA HIS A 390 -18.67 -3.67 9.79
C HIS A 390 -18.27 -3.50 11.26
N MET A 391 -19.07 -4.08 12.16
CA MET A 391 -18.85 -3.94 13.61
C MET A 391 -17.59 -4.65 14.09
N LEU A 392 -17.26 -5.81 13.52
CA LEU A 392 -15.99 -6.50 13.79
C LEU A 392 -14.80 -5.64 13.37
N ASN A 393 -14.79 -5.12 12.13
CA ASN A 393 -13.70 -4.30 11.62
C ASN A 393 -13.52 -3.00 12.42
N VAL A 394 -14.62 -2.38 12.89
CA VAL A 394 -14.56 -1.20 13.75
C VAL A 394 -13.92 -1.52 15.11
N ALA A 395 -14.21 -2.69 15.68
CA ALA A 395 -13.65 -3.11 16.96
C ALA A 395 -12.18 -3.56 16.85
N GLU A 396 -11.83 -4.26 15.79
CA GLU A 396 -10.49 -4.84 15.59
C GLU A 396 -9.47 -3.80 15.12
N GLU A 397 -9.90 -2.87 14.26
CA GLU A 397 -9.04 -1.85 13.66
C GLU A 397 -9.68 -0.44 13.76
N PRO A 398 -9.53 0.25 14.92
CA PRO A 398 -9.99 1.62 15.06
C PRO A 398 -9.30 2.55 14.04
N PRO A 399 -10.05 3.45 13.35
CA PRO A 399 -9.49 4.35 12.33
C PRO A 399 -8.28 5.15 12.80
N ASP A 400 -8.32 5.63 14.03
CA ASP A 400 -7.27 6.44 14.64
C ASP A 400 -5.99 5.65 14.94
N GLU A 401 -6.11 4.34 15.21
CA GLU A 401 -4.95 3.46 15.38
C GLU A 401 -4.29 3.17 14.04
N PHE A 402 -5.09 2.81 13.03
CA PHE A 402 -4.58 2.61 11.67
C PHE A 402 -3.90 3.87 11.15
N ARG A 403 -4.53 5.04 11.31
CA ARG A 403 -3.97 6.34 10.90
C ARG A 403 -2.61 6.59 11.54
N ARG A 404 -2.48 6.41 12.87
CA ARG A 404 -1.23 6.62 13.60
C ARG A 404 -0.14 5.63 13.19
N TYR A 405 -0.50 4.36 12.99
CA TYR A 405 0.44 3.37 12.45
C TYR A 405 0.95 3.80 11.07
N MET A 406 0.05 4.20 10.18
CA MET A 406 0.39 4.60 8.82
C MET A 406 1.22 5.89 8.76
N ALA A 407 1.05 6.79 9.73
CA ALA A 407 1.90 7.98 9.88
C ALA A 407 3.36 7.59 10.11
N GLU A 408 3.63 6.71 11.08
CA GLU A 408 4.99 6.24 11.34
C GLU A 408 5.51 5.36 10.21
N PHE A 409 4.66 4.50 9.64
CA PHE A 409 5.02 3.68 8.48
C PHE A 409 5.50 4.53 7.30
N ALA A 410 4.86 5.66 7.00
CA ALA A 410 5.23 6.52 5.87
C ALA A 410 6.70 6.96 5.92
N LEU A 411 7.21 7.34 7.09
CA LEU A 411 8.61 7.73 7.24
C LEU A 411 9.53 6.51 7.42
N GLN A 412 9.17 5.57 8.30
CA GLN A 412 10.01 4.39 8.55
C GLN A 412 10.25 3.61 7.27
N GLN A 413 9.21 3.41 6.45
CA GLN A 413 9.36 2.70 5.18
C GLN A 413 10.17 3.49 4.17
N ALA A 414 10.00 4.81 4.10
CA ALA A 414 10.84 5.66 3.25
C ALA A 414 12.33 5.54 3.61
N LEU A 415 12.66 5.50 4.91
CA LEU A 415 14.02 5.26 5.37
C LEU A 415 14.51 3.84 5.00
N ARG A 416 13.65 2.81 5.15
CA ARG A 416 14.01 1.42 4.85
C ARG A 416 14.34 1.18 3.38
N ILE A 417 13.56 1.71 2.44
CA ILE A 417 13.83 1.49 1.01
C ILE A 417 15.15 2.13 0.54
N HIS A 418 15.71 3.06 1.30
CA HIS A 418 17.05 3.64 1.06
C HIS A 418 18.13 3.15 2.05
N GLY A 419 17.80 2.19 2.91
CA GLY A 419 18.75 1.60 3.86
C GLY A 419 19.84 0.80 3.16
N ALA A 420 21.10 1.00 3.57
CA ALA A 420 22.27 0.36 2.94
C ALA A 420 22.17 -1.19 2.96
N ASP A 421 21.57 -1.76 4.00
CA ASP A 421 21.38 -3.21 4.12
C ASP A 421 20.32 -3.75 3.15
N VAL A 422 19.25 -2.99 2.87
CA VAL A 422 18.21 -3.35 1.89
C VAL A 422 18.81 -3.32 0.48
N VAL A 423 19.46 -2.22 0.14
CA VAL A 423 20.13 -2.04 -1.15
C VAL A 423 21.11 -3.18 -1.42
N GLY A 424 21.94 -3.54 -0.42
CA GLY A 424 22.90 -4.64 -0.52
C GLY A 424 22.25 -6.02 -0.64
N LYS A 425 21.14 -6.29 0.07
CA LYS A 425 20.41 -7.58 0.00
C LYS A 425 19.72 -7.77 -1.35
N VAL A 426 19.04 -6.73 -1.82
CA VAL A 426 18.27 -6.74 -3.06
C VAL A 426 19.19 -6.96 -4.28
N GLY A 427 20.38 -6.35 -4.29
CA GLY A 427 21.38 -6.59 -5.34
C GLY A 427 21.92 -8.03 -5.41
N ARG A 428 21.96 -8.76 -4.28
CA ARG A 428 22.35 -10.19 -4.28
C ARG A 428 21.25 -11.11 -4.79
N PHE A 429 19.98 -10.70 -4.67
CA PHE A 429 18.86 -11.50 -5.18
C PHE A 429 18.83 -11.51 -6.71
N THR A 430 19.03 -10.34 -7.32
CA THR A 430 19.11 -10.20 -8.79
C THR A 430 20.28 -10.97 -9.39
N GLN A 431 21.45 -10.95 -8.75
CA GLN A 431 22.63 -11.73 -9.18
C GLN A 431 22.45 -13.25 -9.12
N ARG A 432 21.56 -13.76 -8.25
CA ARG A 432 21.29 -15.21 -8.10
C ARG A 432 20.17 -15.71 -9.02
N SER A 433 19.41 -14.79 -9.61
CA SER A 433 18.23 -15.08 -10.44
C SER A 433 18.43 -14.73 -11.92
N ALA A 434 19.59 -14.17 -12.26
CA ALA A 434 20.16 -14.15 -13.61
C ALA A 434 20.98 -15.43 -13.81
#